data_AF-A0A7J6V7Y2-F1
#
_entry.id   AF-A0A7J6V7Y2-F1
#
_cell.length_a   1.000
_cell.length_b   1.000
_cell.length_c   1.000
_cell.angle_alpha   90.00
_cell.angle_beta   90.00
_cell.angle_gamma   90.00
#
_symmetry.space_group_name_H-M   'P 1'
#
loop_
_entity.id
_entity.type
_entity.pdbx_description
1 polymer ?
#
loop_
_entity_poly.entity_id
_entity_poly.type
_entity_poly.pdbx_seq_one_letter_code
_entity_poly.pdbx_strand_id
1 'polypeptide(L)'
;MGYLVASMYHHVLVSISPEACLTFVPLRSAPPSKKQKVLAIGLIDGNHFVPLKLKAGCPIPEPVALWKKFHHREVDKWEKSLRQRNRAFNEIAGNKVHTQEGSYDQQIILE
;
A
#
# COMPACT_ATOMS: atom_id res chain seq x y z
N MET A 1 -5.40 -8.98 4.98
CA MET A 1 -4.99 -9.58 3.68
C MET A 1 -3.78 -8.91 3.04
N GLY A 2 -3.72 -7.57 2.89
CA GLY A 2 -2.68 -6.92 2.08
C GLY A 2 -1.22 -7.23 2.47
N TYR A 3 -0.90 -7.28 3.77
CA TYR A 3 0.44 -7.65 4.24
C TYR A 3 0.86 -9.08 3.91
N LEU A 4 -0.09 -10.03 3.91
CA LEU A 4 0.17 -11.42 3.56
C LEU A 4 0.59 -11.50 2.10
N VAL A 5 -0.18 -10.89 1.20
CA VAL A 5 0.13 -10.86 -0.24
C VAL A 5 1.48 -10.17 -0.48
N ALA A 6 1.69 -8.98 0.07
CA ALA A 6 2.94 -8.24 -0.10
C ALA A 6 4.16 -9.07 0.37
N SER A 7 4.05 -9.71 1.54
CA SER A 7 5.14 -10.50 2.12
C SER A 7 5.39 -11.81 1.37
N MET A 8 4.34 -12.53 0.96
CA MET A 8 4.45 -13.81 0.23
C MET A 8 5.13 -13.65 -1.13
N TYR A 9 4.82 -12.57 -1.85
CA TYR A 9 5.42 -12.31 -3.15
C TYR A 9 6.68 -11.44 -3.07
N HIS A 10 7.01 -10.88 -1.91
CA HIS A 10 8.05 -9.85 -1.75
C HIS A 10 7.84 -8.64 -2.67
N HIS A 11 6.58 -8.26 -2.89
CA HIS A 11 6.17 -7.17 -3.78
C HIS A 11 5.40 -6.11 -2.99
N VAL A 12 5.36 -4.89 -3.51
CA VAL A 12 4.43 -3.87 -3.02
C VAL A 12 3.04 -4.23 -3.52
N LEU A 13 2.03 -4.22 -2.65
CA LEU A 13 0.64 -4.31 -3.06
C LEU A 13 -0.01 -2.92 -2.91
N VAL A 14 -0.69 -2.47 -3.96
CA VAL A 14 -1.54 -1.27 -3.94
C VAL A 14 -2.99 -1.72 -4.10
N SER A 15 -3.83 -1.37 -3.15
CA SER A 15 -5.28 -1.55 -3.23
C SER A 15 -5.93 -0.21 -3.49
N ILE A 16 -6.76 -0.12 -4.52
CA ILE A 16 -7.48 1.10 -4.91
C ILE A 16 -8.97 0.83 -4.76
N SER A 17 -9.66 1.62 -3.97
CA SER A 17 -11.12 1.62 -3.87
C SER A 17 -11.65 3.06 -3.93
N PRO A 18 -12.98 3.26 -4.10
CA PRO A 18 -13.59 4.58 -3.98
C PRO A 18 -13.29 5.27 -2.64
N GLU A 19 -13.18 4.50 -1.56
CA GLU A 19 -12.97 5.01 -0.20
C GLU A 19 -11.50 5.32 0.09
N ALA A 20 -10.57 4.47 -0.38
CA ALA A 20 -9.15 4.65 -0.07
C ALA A 20 -8.21 4.00 -1.09
N CYS A 21 -7.01 4.57 -1.17
CA CYS A 21 -5.86 3.92 -1.79
C CYS A 21 -4.89 3.49 -0.69
N LEU A 22 -4.61 2.18 -0.59
CA LEU A 22 -3.75 1.61 0.46
C LEU A 22 -2.52 0.97 -0.16
N THR A 23 -1.34 1.23 0.43
CA THR A 23 -0.10 0.55 0.06
C THR A 23 0.31 -0.42 1.17
N PHE A 24 0.57 -1.67 0.80
CA PHE A 24 1.16 -2.69 1.66
C PHE A 24 2.53 -3.07 1.14
N VAL A 25 3.48 -3.17 2.05
CA VAL A 25 4.86 -3.59 1.76
C VAL A 25 5.23 -4.78 2.63
N PRO A 26 6.22 -5.60 2.23
CA PRO A 26 6.67 -6.74 3.02
C PRO A 26 7.11 -6.31 4.43
N LEU A 27 6.75 -7.11 5.43
CA LEU A 27 7.10 -6.82 6.83
C LEU A 27 8.55 -7.22 7.19
N ARG A 28 9.12 -8.19 6.48
CA ARG A 28 10.41 -8.84 6.82
C ARG A 28 11.37 -9.00 5.66
N SER A 29 11.00 -8.56 4.46
CA SER A 29 11.84 -8.67 3.27
C SER A 29 12.28 -7.29 2.82
N ALA A 30 13.58 -7.08 2.65
CA ALA A 30 14.12 -5.82 2.14
C ALA A 30 13.67 -5.56 0.69
N PRO A 31 13.60 -4.29 0.26
CA PRO A 31 13.32 -3.97 -1.14
C PRO A 31 14.39 -4.53 -2.07
N PRO A 32 14.02 -5.06 -3.26
CA PRO A 32 14.99 -5.54 -4.24
C PRO A 32 15.88 -4.39 -4.74
N SER A 33 17.16 -4.68 -4.96
CA SER A 33 18.18 -3.71 -5.39
C SER A 33 17.96 -3.15 -6.80
N LYS A 34 17.24 -3.86 -7.67
CA LYS A 34 17.02 -3.49 -9.08
C LYS A 34 15.74 -2.66 -9.25
N LYS A 35 14.59 -3.35 -9.26
CA LYS A 35 13.28 -2.77 -9.48
C LYS A 35 12.27 -3.43 -8.57
N GLN A 36 11.55 -2.61 -7.83
CA GLN A 36 10.40 -3.05 -7.05
C GLN A 36 9.25 -3.40 -7.99
N LYS A 37 8.68 -4.57 -7.76
CA LYS A 37 7.46 -4.98 -8.44
C LYS A 37 6.26 -4.53 -7.61
N VAL A 38 5.27 -3.98 -8.30
CA VAL A 38 4.01 -3.51 -7.70
C VAL A 38 2.90 -4.39 -8.25
N LEU A 39 2.16 -5.03 -7.35
CA LEU A 39 0.87 -5.64 -7.62
C LEU A 39 -0.18 -4.58 -7.32
N ALA A 40 -1.16 -4.41 -8.20
CA ALA A 40 -2.26 -3.49 -7.96
C ALA A 40 -3.59 -4.19 -8.16
N ILE A 41 -4.51 -3.92 -7.23
CA ILE A 41 -5.88 -4.42 -7.28
C ILE A 41 -6.85 -3.26 -7.10
N GLY A 42 -7.96 -3.32 -7.82
CA GLY A 42 -9.08 -2.38 -7.70
C GLY A 42 -10.27 -3.08 -7.06
N LEU A 43 -10.93 -2.44 -6.10
CA LEU A 43 -12.23 -2.84 -5.60
C LEU A 43 -13.32 -2.13 -6.41
N ILE A 44 -14.16 -2.91 -7.07
CA ILE A 44 -15.30 -2.45 -7.86
C ILE A 44 -16.58 -2.92 -7.15
N ASP A 45 -17.57 -2.05 -7.07
CA ASP A 45 -18.90 -2.30 -6.50
C ASP A 45 -18.91 -2.91 -5.09
N GLY A 46 -17.86 -2.63 -4.31
CA GLY A 46 -17.72 -3.04 -2.91
C GLY A 46 -17.50 -4.54 -2.67
N ASN A 47 -17.47 -5.38 -3.71
CA ASN A 47 -17.36 -6.83 -3.55
C ASN A 47 -16.43 -7.53 -4.57
N HIS A 48 -15.95 -6.84 -5.60
CA HIS A 48 -15.18 -7.46 -6.67
C HIS A 48 -13.76 -6.89 -6.79
N PHE A 49 -12.75 -7.75 -6.74
CA PHE A 49 -11.35 -7.35 -6.92
C PHE A 49 -10.87 -7.66 -8.33
N VAL A 50 -10.35 -6.65 -9.02
CA VAL A 50 -9.74 -6.79 -10.34
C VAL A 50 -8.25 -6.45 -10.31
N PRO A 51 -7.40 -7.14 -11.08
CA PRO A 51 -6.00 -6.74 -11.23
C PRO A 51 -5.89 -5.44 -12.05
N LEU A 52 -5.02 -4.54 -11.62
CA LEU A 52 -4.74 -3.27 -12.29
C LEU A 52 -3.31 -3.23 -12.80
N LYS A 53 -3.11 -2.61 -13.97
CA LYS A 53 -1.78 -2.34 -14.52
C LYS A 53 -1.39 -0.89 -14.29
N LEU A 54 -0.50 -0.66 -13.33
CA LEU A 54 0.01 0.68 -13.04
C LEU A 54 1.15 1.06 -13.99
N LYS A 55 1.23 2.35 -14.34
CA LYS A 55 2.38 2.90 -15.06
C LYS A 55 3.63 2.81 -14.18
N ALA A 56 4.77 2.55 -14.79
CA ALA A 56 6.04 2.52 -14.09
C ALA A 56 6.31 3.86 -13.39
N GLY A 57 6.72 3.82 -12.12
CA GLY A 57 7.01 5.02 -11.34
C GLY A 57 5.77 5.86 -10.96
N CYS A 58 4.56 5.35 -11.15
CA CYS A 58 3.35 6.10 -10.79
C CYS A 58 3.35 6.47 -9.29
N PRO A 59 2.71 7.60 -8.93
CA PRO A 59 2.45 7.93 -7.53
C PRO A 59 1.73 6.80 -6.80
N ILE A 60 2.10 6.56 -5.53
CA ILE A 60 1.44 5.59 -4.65
C ILE A 60 1.33 6.15 -3.24
N PRO A 61 0.26 5.86 -2.49
CA PRO A 61 0.10 6.36 -1.13
C PRO A 61 1.14 5.75 -0.20
N GLU A 62 1.37 6.40 0.94
CA GLU A 62 2.25 5.87 1.99
C GLU A 62 1.83 4.46 2.42
N PRO A 63 2.79 3.61 2.81
CA PRO A 63 2.48 2.35 3.47
C PRO A 63 1.53 2.58 4.65
N VAL A 64 0.54 1.69 4.78
CA VAL A 64 -0.43 1.73 5.89
C VAL A 64 0.28 1.86 7.23
N ALA A 65 -0.22 2.72 8.12
CA ALA A 65 0.46 3.12 9.37
C ALA A 65 0.92 1.92 10.24
N LEU A 66 0.16 0.83 10.25
CA LEU A 66 0.52 -0.41 10.97
C LEU A 66 1.88 -0.98 10.50
N TRP A 67 2.28 -0.75 9.26
CA TRP A 67 3.61 -1.15 8.77
C TRP A 67 4.71 -0.48 9.58
N LYS A 68 4.61 0.84 9.83
CA LYS A 68 5.61 1.59 10.62
C LYS A 68 5.75 1.02 12.04
N LYS A 69 4.69 0.40 12.59
CA LYS A 69 4.69 -0.23 13.92
C LYS A 69 5.26 -1.66 13.94
N PHE A 70 5.02 -2.47 12.90
CA PHE A 70 5.24 -3.92 12.95
C PHE A 70 6.33 -4.44 12.00
N HIS A 71 6.94 -3.59 11.18
CA HIS A 71 8.02 -4.01 10.29
C HIS A 71 9.32 -4.33 11.06
N HIS A 72 10.13 -5.22 10.48
CA HIS A 72 11.46 -5.50 11.00
C HIS A 72 12.43 -4.37 10.62
N ARG A 73 13.39 -4.01 11.49
CA ARG A 73 14.35 -2.91 11.24
C ARG A 73 15.15 -3.07 9.95
N GLU A 74 15.35 -4.30 9.48
CA GLU A 74 16.06 -4.56 8.22
C GLU A 74 15.29 -4.09 6.97
N VAL A 75 14.01 -3.74 7.12
CA VAL A 75 13.14 -3.34 6.02
C VAL A 75 12.86 -1.83 5.97
N ASP A 76 13.53 -1.02 6.81
CA ASP A 76 13.47 0.45 6.82
C ASP A 76 13.75 1.07 5.43
N LYS A 77 14.53 0.35 4.59
CA LYS A 77 14.86 0.76 3.22
C LYS A 77 13.63 0.94 2.33
N TRP A 78 12.48 0.33 2.65
CA TRP A 78 11.24 0.53 1.90
C TRP A 78 10.78 1.99 1.94
N GLU A 79 10.88 2.65 3.09
CA GLU A 79 10.45 4.04 3.24
C GLU A 79 11.25 4.95 2.31
N LYS A 80 12.58 4.83 2.32
CA LYS A 80 13.45 5.56 1.40
C LYS A 80 13.10 5.27 -0.06
N SER A 81 12.81 4.01 -0.38
CA SER A 81 12.58 3.61 -1.76
C SER A 81 11.23 4.06 -2.33
N LEU A 82 10.20 4.24 -1.51
CA LEU A 82 8.88 4.70 -1.97
C LEU A 82 8.72 6.21 -1.84
N ARG A 83 9.57 6.89 -1.06
CA ARG A 83 9.52 8.33 -0.73
C ARG A 83 9.11 9.24 -1.88
N GLN A 84 9.76 9.12 -3.05
CA GLN A 84 9.45 9.98 -4.20
C GLN A 84 8.02 9.77 -4.70
N ARG A 85 7.56 8.51 -4.75
CA ARG A 85 6.22 8.16 -5.22
C ARG A 85 5.15 8.54 -4.19
N ASN A 86 5.48 8.44 -2.90
CA ASN A 86 4.62 8.89 -1.81
C ASN A 86 4.41 10.40 -1.84
N ARG A 87 5.49 11.16 -1.99
CA ARG A 87 5.42 12.62 -2.14
C ARG A 87 4.55 13.01 -3.33
N ALA A 88 4.80 12.42 -4.50
CA ALA A 88 4.01 12.71 -5.70
C ALA A 88 2.52 12.35 -5.52
N PHE A 89 2.20 11.31 -4.73
CA PHE A 89 0.82 10.95 -4.44
C PHE A 89 0.17 12.00 -3.55
N ASN A 90 0.85 12.43 -2.48
CA ASN A 90 0.35 13.45 -1.57
C ASN A 90 0.17 14.81 -2.27
N GLU A 91 1.00 15.15 -3.25
CA GLU A 91 0.83 16.36 -4.07
C GLU A 91 -0.46 16.29 -4.93
N ILE A 92 -0.82 15.10 -5.43
CA ILE A 92 -2.07 14.90 -6.20
C ILE A 92 -3.29 14.82 -5.28
N ALA A 93 -3.17 14.11 -4.16
CA ALA A 93 -4.23 13.92 -3.18
C ALA A 93 -4.51 15.19 -2.37
N GLY A 94 -3.48 15.97 -2.01
CA GLY A 94 -3.63 17.25 -1.31
C GLY A 94 -4.37 18.32 -2.14
N ASN A 95 -4.35 18.19 -3.47
CA ASN A 95 -5.18 19.00 -4.36
C ASN A 95 -6.65 18.54 -4.41
N LYS A 96 -6.99 17.41 -3.76
CA LYS A 96 -8.35 16.89 -3.59
C LYS A 96 -8.65 16.77 -2.09
N VAL A 97 -9.14 17.86 -1.50
CA VAL A 97 -9.48 17.98 -0.08
C VAL A 97 -10.55 16.95 0.34
N HIS A 98 -10.27 16.29 1.47
CA HIS A 98 -11.11 15.46 2.37
C HIS A 98 -11.44 14.01 1.96
N THR A 99 -10.64 13.07 2.49
CA THR A 99 -11.08 11.70 2.76
C THR A 99 -11.03 11.50 4.27
N GLN A 100 -12.20 11.37 4.90
CA GLN A 100 -12.32 11.02 6.32
C GLN A 100 -11.78 9.59 6.52
N GLU A 101 -10.90 9.42 7.49
CA GLU A 101 -10.40 8.11 7.91
C GLU A 101 -11.56 7.29 8.51
N GLY A 102 -11.96 6.22 7.83
CA GLY A 102 -12.74 5.17 8.44
C GLY A 102 -11.88 4.45 9.49
N SER A 103 -12.35 4.45 10.74
CA SER A 103 -11.73 3.77 11.87
C SER A 103 -11.55 2.27 11.59
N TYR A 104 -10.31 1.78 11.72
CA TYR A 104 -9.97 0.35 11.60
C TYR A 104 -10.11 -0.41 12.95
N ASP A 105 -10.84 0.14 13.93
CA ASP A 105 -11.01 -0.47 15.26
C ASP A 105 -12.07 -1.59 15.34
N GLN A 106 -12.48 -2.19 14.21
CA GLN A 106 -13.27 -3.42 14.29
C GLN A 106 -12.36 -4.62 14.60
N GLN A 107 -12.50 -5.12 15.83
CA GLN A 107 -11.98 -6.43 16.26
C GLN A 107 -12.47 -7.51 15.29
N ILE A 108 -11.52 -8.26 14.71
CA ILE A 108 -11.82 -9.45 13.93
C ILE A 108 -12.28 -10.52 14.92
N ILE A 109 -13.59 -10.73 15.02
CA ILE A 109 -14.15 -11.93 15.64
C ILE A 109 -14.01 -13.05 14.60
N LEU A 110 -13.22 -14.07 14.94
CA LEU A 110 -13.21 -15.34 14.22
C LEU A 110 -14.32 -16.18 14.85
N GLU A 111 -15.42 -16.38 14.13
CA GLU A 111 -16.35 -17.49 14.38
C GLU A 111 -15.80 -18.79 13.78
#